data_AF-A0A3N4K3U0-F1
#
_entry.id   AF-A0A3N4K3U0-F1
#
_cell.length_a   1.000
_cell.length_b   1.000
_cell.length_c   1.000
_cell.angle_alpha   90.00
_cell.angle_beta   90.00
_cell.angle_gamma   90.00
#
_symmetry.space_group_name_H-M   'P 1'
#
loop_
_entity.id
_entity.type
_entity.pdbx_description
1 polymer ?
#
loop_
_entity_poly.entity_id
_entity_poly.type
_entity_poly.pdbx_seq_one_letter_code
_entity_poly.pdbx_strand_id
1 'polypeptide(L)' 'ADGEAMEGVMDDEEAQMRAMMGFGGFGTTKQKKVRGNDVGGVYKNKPTKYRQYMNRPGGFNRALSPS' A
#
# COMPACT_ATOMS: atom_id res chain seq x y z
N ALA A 1 -9.41 55.86 5.48
CA ALA A 1 -8.86 54.82 6.38
C ALA A 1 -9.44 53.44 6.07
N ASP A 2 -10.25 53.31 5.01
CA ASP A 2 -10.99 52.10 4.66
C ASP A 2 -10.24 51.12 3.74
N GLY A 3 -8.99 51.42 3.39
CA GLY A 3 -8.17 50.59 2.49
C GLY A 3 -7.48 49.41 3.18
N GLU A 4 -7.08 49.55 4.45
CA GLU A 4 -6.40 48.48 5.20
C GLU A 4 -7.35 47.34 5.58
N ALA A 5 -8.64 47.63 5.80
CA ALA A 5 -9.62 46.62 6.20
C ALA A 5 -9.97 45.64 5.06
N MET A 6 -9.84 46.04 3.79
CA MET A 6 -10.12 45.17 2.64
C MET A 6 -8.92 44.29 2.27
N GLU A 7 -7.70 44.73 2.56
CA GLU A 7 -6.46 44.00 2.32
C GLU A 7 -6.28 42.83 3.31
N GLY A 8 -6.57 43.04 4.59
CA GLY A 8 -6.53 41.98 5.60
C GLY A 8 -7.55 40.85 5.38
N VAL A 9 -8.71 41.16 4.79
CA VAL A 9 -9.74 40.15 4.45
C VAL A 9 -9.30 39.28 3.27
N MET A 10 -8.65 39.88 2.26
CA MET A 10 -8.12 39.14 1.10
C MET A 10 -6.96 38.20 1.49
N ASP A 11 -6.09 38.64 2.41
CA ASP A 11 -5.00 37.81 2.95
C ASP A 11 -5.54 36.63 3.78
N ASP A 12 -6.61 36.83 4.56
CA ASP A 12 -7.27 35.77 5.32
C ASP A 12 -8.00 34.76 4.42
N GLU A 13 -8.61 35.23 3.32
CA GLU A 13 -9.24 34.38 2.31
C GLU A 13 -8.19 33.59 1.52
N GLU A 14 -7.07 34.21 1.17
CA GLU A 14 -5.95 33.52 0.52
C GLU A 14 -5.30 32.50 1.44
N ALA A 15 -5.11 32.83 2.72
CA ALA A 15 -4.61 31.91 3.73
C ALA A 15 -5.56 30.71 3.93
N GLN A 16 -6.87 30.94 3.95
CA GLN A 16 -7.87 29.88 3.99
C GLN A 16 -7.85 29.01 2.72
N MET A 17 -7.74 29.61 1.53
CA MET A 17 -7.62 28.87 0.27
C MET A 17 -6.34 28.03 0.23
N ARG A 18 -5.21 28.57 0.69
CA ARG A 18 -3.95 27.83 0.81
C ARG A 18 -4.08 26.68 1.80
N ALA A 19 -4.77 26.87 2.93
CA ALA A 19 -5.02 25.81 3.91
C ALA A 19 -5.94 24.71 3.36
N MET A 20 -7.01 25.08 2.65
CA MET A 20 -7.93 24.14 2.00
C MET A 20 -7.26 23.32 0.89
N MET A 21 -6.37 23.94 0.10
CA MET A 21 -5.55 23.23 -0.89
C MET A 21 -4.37 22.46 -0.27
N GLY A 22 -4.14 22.59 1.04
CA GLY A 22 -3.10 21.86 1.77
C GLY A 22 -1.71 22.51 1.78
N PHE A 23 -1.57 23.76 1.34
CA PHE A 23 -0.32 24.53 1.25
C PHE A 23 0.10 25.25 2.56
N GLY A 24 -0.40 24.79 3.72
CA GLY A 24 -0.12 25.42 5.02
C GLY A 24 0.98 24.76 5.85
N GLY A 25 1.36 23.50 5.56
CA GLY A 25 2.38 22.79 6.34
C GLY A 25 2.83 21.47 5.72
N PHE A 26 4.14 21.21 5.78
CA PHE A 26 4.73 19.96 5.28
C PHE A 26 4.55 18.83 6.30
N GLY A 27 3.51 18.02 6.10
CA GLY A 27 3.30 16.77 6.84
C GLY A 27 3.99 15.57 6.18
N THR A 28 4.45 14.61 6.99
CA THR A 28 4.95 13.31 6.49
C THR A 28 3.92 12.19 6.71
N THR A 29 3.88 11.23 5.79
CA THR A 29 3.15 9.95 5.92
C THR A 29 4.02 8.84 6.53
N LYS A 30 5.27 9.13 6.92
CA LYS A 30 6.17 8.16 7.53
C LYS A 30 5.54 7.55 8.79
N GLN A 31 5.45 6.21 8.82
CA GLN A 31 4.81 5.42 9.89
C GLN A 31 3.32 5.71 10.13
N LYS A 32 2.61 6.33 9.18
CA LYS A 32 1.16 6.53 9.24
C LYS A 32 0.46 5.57 8.28
N LYS A 33 -0.64 4.95 8.74
CA LYS A 33 -1.48 4.11 7.88
C LYS A 33 -2.28 5.01 6.93
N VAL A 34 -2.08 4.83 5.61
CA VAL A 34 -2.84 5.52 4.57
C VAL A 34 -3.95 4.59 4.08
N ARG A 35 -5.21 5.06 4.12
CA ARG A 35 -6.37 4.26 3.70
C ARG A 35 -6.24 3.90 2.22
N GLY A 36 -6.35 2.62 1.88
CA GLY A 36 -6.20 2.11 0.51
C GLY A 36 -4.77 1.76 0.09
N ASN A 37 -3.76 2.04 0.93
CA ASN A 37 -2.36 1.63 0.71
C ASN A 37 -2.00 0.32 1.45
N ASP A 38 -2.99 -0.53 1.67
CA ASP A 38 -2.89 -1.83 2.34
C ASP A 38 -2.99 -3.02 1.38
N VAL A 39 -3.15 -2.75 0.08
CA VAL A 39 -3.25 -3.77 -0.95
C VAL A 39 -1.86 -4.24 -1.36
N GLY A 40 -1.60 -5.54 -1.20
CA GLY A 40 -0.39 -6.20 -1.66
C GLY A 40 -0.67 -7.66 -2.03
N GLY A 41 0.06 -8.20 -2.99
CA GLY A 41 -0.07 -9.58 -3.44
C GLY A 41 1.28 -10.27 -3.53
N VAL A 42 1.31 -11.58 -3.24
CA VAL A 42 2.50 -12.41 -3.41
C VAL A 42 2.22 -13.48 -4.47
N TYR A 43 3.00 -13.48 -5.54
CA TYR A 43 2.96 -14.56 -6.52
C TYR A 43 3.79 -15.75 -6.01
N LYS A 44 3.14 -16.89 -5.77
CA LYS A 44 3.80 -18.14 -5.36
C LYS A 44 3.65 -19.17 -6.48
N ASN A 45 4.70 -19.32 -7.30
CA ASN A 45 4.74 -20.38 -8.28
C ASN A 45 4.98 -21.74 -7.58
N LYS A 46 4.01 -22.65 -7.64
CA LYS A 46 4.17 -24.02 -7.14
C LYS A 46 4.70 -24.89 -8.28
N PRO A 47 5.96 -25.33 -8.26
CA PRO A 47 6.47 -26.21 -9.30
C PRO A 47 5.70 -27.53 -9.29
N THR A 48 5.36 -28.03 -10.48
CA THR A 48 4.78 -29.36 -10.64
C THR A 48 5.79 -30.40 -10.20
N LYS A 49 5.49 -31.12 -9.13
CA LYS A 49 6.30 -32.25 -8.68
C LYS A 49 5.73 -33.53 -9.28
N TYR A 50 6.52 -34.22 -10.10
CA TYR A 50 6.10 -35.46 -10.76
C TYR A 50 6.20 -36.65 -9.80
N ARG A 51 5.29 -37.61 -10.00
CA ARG A 51 5.24 -38.85 -9.22
C ARG A 51 6.11 -39.90 -9.90
N GLN A 52 7.06 -40.49 -9.16
CA GLN A 52 7.85 -41.63 -9.65
C GLN A 52 7.12 -42.93 -9.32
N TYR A 53 6.68 -43.69 -10.33
CA TYR A 53 5.94 -44.94 -10.13
C TYR A 53 6.84 -46.18 -10.05
N MET A 54 7.90 -46.24 -10.87
CA MET A 54 8.79 -47.41 -10.97
C MET A 54 10.06 -47.25 -10.12
N ASN A 55 10.60 -48.37 -9.62
CA ASN A 55 11.84 -48.46 -8.84
C ASN A 55 11.92 -47.47 -7.67
N ARG A 56 10.84 -47.39 -6.89
CA ARG A 56 10.74 -46.47 -5.77
C ARG A 56 11.51 -47.01 -4.56
N PRO A 57 12.34 -46.20 -3.89
CA PRO A 57 12.92 -46.57 -2.61
C PRO A 57 11.78 -46.72 -1.57
N GLY A 58 11.61 -47.94 -1.04
CA GLY A 58 10.55 -48.27 -0.08
C GLY A 58 9.37 -49.08 -0.65
N GLY A 59 9.37 -49.43 -1.95
CA GLY A 59 8.41 -50.36 -2.53
C GLY A 59 7.03 -49.77 -2.86
N PHE A 60 6.15 -50.62 -3.42
CA PHE A 60 4.86 -50.24 -4.00
C PHE A 60 3.83 -49.76 -2.96
N ASN A 61 3.84 -50.31 -1.74
CA ASN A 61 2.85 -50.04 -0.69
C ASN A 61 3.06 -48.73 0.10
N ARG A 62 4.03 -47.89 -0.28
CA ARG A 62 4.28 -46.60 0.38
C ARG A 62 3.63 -45.45 -0.39
N ALA A 63 3.11 -44.43 0.30
CA ALA A 63 2.45 -43.27 -0.33
C ALA A 63 3.34 -42.63 -1.43
N LEU A 64 2.74 -42.28 -2.57
CA LEU A 64 3.47 -41.70 -3.70
C LEU A 64 3.76 -40.23 -3.41
N SER A 65 5.03 -39.82 -3.56
CA SER A 65 5.39 -38.42 -3.45
C SER A 65 4.79 -37.61 -4.61
N PRO A 66 4.45 -36.34 -4.39
CA PRO A 66 4.44 -35.63 -3.11
C PRO A 66 3.01 -35.57 -2.56
N SER A 67 2.81 -36.11 -1.36
CA SER A 67 1.89 -35.48 -0.40
C SER A 67 2.30 -34.02 -0.17
#